data_AF-A0A5B9M0E4-F1
#
_entry.id   AF-A0A5B9M0E4-F1
#
_cell.length_a   1.000
_cell.length_b   1.000
_cell.length_c   1.000
_cell.angle_alpha   90.00
_cell.angle_beta   90.00
_cell.angle_gamma   90.00
#
_symmetry.space_group_name_H-M   'P 1'
#
loop_
_entity.id
_entity.type
_entity.pdbx_description
1 polymer ?
#
loop_
_entity_poly.entity_id
_entity_poly.type
_entity_poly.pdbx_seq_one_letter_code
_entity_poly.pdbx_strand_id
1 'polypeptide(L)'
;MKITSSSTGEELKELGMCIHELVSRLPLTIRSREAKGLRIEDGRVIDDSYTGPVLEKVLESGEIARETPERGPYKGIPVVVVPLKEKGEVLCAVGIVDATKGLFTDMVEIARRPQEGDRGEFY
;
A
#
# COMPACT_ATOMS: atom_id res chain seq x y z
N MET A 1 -17.31 9.67 -5.12
CA MET A 1 -16.46 8.60 -5.68
C MET A 1 -16.88 7.29 -5.04
N LYS A 2 -17.12 6.23 -5.82
CA LYS A 2 -17.39 4.87 -5.31
C LYS A 2 -16.25 3.97 -5.77
N ILE A 3 -15.62 3.26 -4.84
CA ILE A 3 -14.55 2.29 -5.13
C ILE A 3 -15.17 0.91 -5.12
N THR A 4 -14.86 0.10 -6.12
CA THR A 4 -15.32 -1.29 -6.26
C THR A 4 -14.11 -2.20 -6.51
N SER A 5 -14.33 -3.51 -6.45
CA SER A 5 -13.32 -4.49 -6.82
C SER A 5 -12.83 -4.35 -8.27
N SER A 6 -13.61 -3.70 -9.13
CA SER A 6 -13.34 -3.50 -10.55
C SER A 6 -12.97 -2.07 -10.95
N SER A 7 -12.79 -1.15 -10.00
CA SER A 7 -12.42 0.23 -10.30
C SER A 7 -11.12 0.29 -11.11
N THR A 8 -11.16 0.99 -12.23
CA THR A 8 -10.02 1.18 -13.13
C THR A 8 -8.97 2.12 -12.56
N GLY A 9 -7.77 2.12 -13.14
CA GLY A 9 -6.73 3.09 -12.78
C GLY A 9 -7.22 4.53 -12.82
N GLU A 10 -7.89 4.95 -13.90
CA GLU A 10 -8.41 6.32 -14.02
C GLU A 10 -9.45 6.65 -12.94
N GLU A 11 -10.34 5.71 -12.61
CA GLU A 11 -11.30 5.89 -11.51
C GLU A 11 -10.61 6.01 -10.14
N LEU A 12 -9.42 5.45 -9.96
CA LEU A 12 -8.65 5.50 -8.71
C LEU A 12 -7.68 6.69 -8.63
N LYS A 13 -7.53 7.45 -9.72
CA LYS A 13 -6.50 8.49 -9.89
C LYS A 13 -6.56 9.61 -8.88
N GLU A 14 -7.72 10.24 -8.72
CA GLU A 14 -7.86 11.37 -7.78
C GLU A 14 -7.54 10.96 -6.35
N LEU A 15 -7.94 9.74 -5.96
CA LEU A 15 -7.60 9.19 -4.66
C LEU A 15 -6.09 8.87 -4.55
N GLY A 16 -5.52 8.21 -5.55
CA GLY A 16 -4.09 7.90 -5.59
C GLY A 16 -3.22 9.15 -5.50
N MET A 17 -3.58 10.20 -6.23
CA MET A 17 -2.90 11.50 -6.18
C MET A 17 -3.02 12.16 -4.81
N CYS A 18 -4.21 12.14 -4.19
CA CYS A 18 -4.43 12.65 -2.86
C CYS A 18 -3.55 11.93 -1.80
N ILE A 19 -3.50 10.60 -1.83
CA ILE A 19 -2.67 9.82 -0.91
C ILE A 19 -1.19 10.07 -1.20
N HIS A 20 -0.79 10.16 -2.47
CA HIS A 20 0.60 10.43 -2.85
C HIS A 20 1.11 11.73 -2.24
N GLU A 21 0.30 12.80 -2.29
CA GLU A 21 0.63 14.07 -1.62
C GLU A 21 0.67 13.91 -0.09
N LEU A 22 -0.25 13.15 0.51
CA LEU A 22 -0.29 12.90 1.96
C LEU A 22 0.97 12.18 2.46
N VAL A 23 1.54 11.27 1.66
CA VAL A 23 2.77 10.53 1.99
C VAL A 23 4.03 11.25 1.54
N SER A 24 4.02 12.59 1.50
CA SER A 24 5.18 13.41 1.10
C SER A 24 5.75 13.04 -0.27
N ARG A 25 4.87 12.68 -1.21
CA ARG A 25 5.19 12.30 -2.60
C ARG A 25 6.10 11.08 -2.74
N LEU A 26 6.06 10.16 -1.78
CA LEU A 26 6.66 8.84 -1.98
C LEU A 26 6.00 8.12 -3.18
N PRO A 27 6.76 7.33 -3.96
CA PRO A 27 6.21 6.50 -5.02
C PRO A 27 5.03 5.67 -4.50
N LEU A 28 3.86 5.86 -5.11
CA LEU A 28 2.61 5.27 -4.68
C LEU A 28 2.05 4.38 -5.79
N THR A 29 1.42 3.29 -5.39
CA THR A 29 0.67 2.40 -6.26
C THR A 29 -0.71 2.16 -5.67
N ILE A 30 -1.71 2.02 -6.53
CA ILE A 30 -3.08 1.67 -6.11
C ILE A 30 -3.69 0.78 -7.16
N ARG A 31 -4.27 -0.36 -6.77
CA ARG A 31 -4.84 -1.34 -7.69
C ARG A 31 -6.10 -1.97 -7.10
N SER A 32 -7.16 -2.09 -7.88
CA SER A 32 -8.37 -2.85 -7.49
C SER A 32 -8.17 -4.36 -7.70
N ARG A 33 -9.04 -5.17 -7.10
CA ARG A 33 -8.91 -6.63 -7.16
C ARG A 33 -9.01 -7.19 -8.58
N GLU A 34 -9.88 -6.63 -9.42
CA GLU A 34 -10.25 -7.16 -10.73
C GLU A 34 -9.69 -6.33 -11.91
N ALA A 35 -9.21 -5.11 -11.67
CA ALA A 35 -8.59 -4.28 -12.70
C ALA A 35 -7.15 -3.87 -12.33
N LYS A 36 -6.35 -3.56 -13.35
CA LYS A 36 -5.01 -3.01 -13.14
C LYS A 36 -5.10 -1.59 -12.60
N GLY A 37 -4.05 -1.20 -11.89
CA GLY A 37 -3.99 0.01 -11.09
C GLY A 37 -3.11 1.10 -11.68
N LEU A 38 -2.75 2.04 -10.82
CA LEU A 38 -1.83 3.14 -11.13
C LEU A 38 -0.49 2.96 -10.42
N ARG A 39 0.55 3.50 -11.04
CA ARG A 39 1.80 3.89 -10.41
C ARG A 39 1.97 5.40 -10.52
N ILE A 40 2.17 6.05 -9.39
CA ILE A 40 2.27 7.50 -9.25
C ILE A 40 3.63 7.84 -8.65
N GLU A 41 4.37 8.70 -9.32
CA GLU A 41 5.68 9.20 -8.89
C GLU A 41 5.79 10.68 -9.26
N ASP A 42 6.46 11.48 -8.43
CA ASP A 42 6.68 12.91 -8.66
C ASP A 42 5.42 13.71 -9.08
N GLY A 43 4.27 13.40 -8.45
CA GLY A 43 3.00 14.05 -8.74
C GLY A 43 2.41 13.71 -10.11
N ARG A 44 2.81 12.58 -10.72
CA ARG A 44 2.35 12.16 -12.05
C ARG A 44 2.03 10.68 -12.08
N VAL A 45 1.03 10.30 -12.88
CA VAL A 45 0.78 8.90 -13.23
C VAL A 45 1.86 8.47 -14.22
N ILE A 46 2.71 7.52 -13.82
CA ILE A 46 3.80 6.97 -14.66
C ILE A 46 3.35 5.69 -15.38
N ASP A 47 2.37 4.98 -14.81
CA ASP A 47 1.77 3.79 -15.41
C ASP A 47 0.29 3.73 -14.99
N ASP A 48 -0.62 3.62 -15.97
CA ASP A 48 -2.08 3.55 -15.77
C ASP A 48 -2.64 2.12 -15.89
N SER A 49 -1.75 1.14 -16.07
CA SER A 49 -2.03 -0.28 -16.20
C SER A 49 -1.05 -1.10 -15.35
N TYR A 50 -0.84 -0.64 -14.11
CA TYR A 50 0.18 -1.18 -13.22
C TYR A 50 -0.29 -2.41 -12.43
N THR A 51 0.65 -3.33 -12.19
CA THR A 51 0.59 -4.35 -11.14
C THR A 51 1.95 -4.57 -10.51
N GLY A 52 1.97 -5.16 -9.31
CA GLY A 52 3.19 -5.57 -8.64
C GLY A 52 2.96 -6.84 -7.82
N PRO A 53 4.02 -7.62 -7.55
CA PRO A 53 3.93 -8.87 -6.81
C PRO A 53 3.36 -8.69 -5.40
N VAL A 54 3.69 -7.59 -4.72
CA VAL A 54 3.19 -7.32 -3.36
C VAL A 54 1.74 -6.84 -3.39
N LEU A 55 1.30 -6.09 -4.42
CA LEU A 55 -0.11 -5.75 -4.60
C LEU A 55 -0.96 -7.00 -4.79
N GLU A 56 -0.52 -7.93 -5.67
CA GLU A 56 -1.21 -9.20 -5.90
C GLU A 56 -1.33 -10.02 -4.62
N LYS A 57 -0.23 -10.16 -3.87
CA LYS A 57 -0.23 -10.83 -2.56
C LYS A 57 -1.23 -10.23 -1.58
N VAL A 58 -1.30 -8.89 -1.47
CA VAL A 58 -2.22 -8.22 -0.54
C VAL A 58 -3.67 -8.31 -0.99
N LEU A 59 -3.92 -8.24 -2.30
CA LEU A 59 -5.26 -8.43 -2.86
C LEU A 59 -5.79 -9.85 -2.62
N GLU A 60 -4.91 -10.86 -2.67
CA GLU A 60 -5.26 -12.26 -2.42
C GLU A 60 -5.44 -12.57 -0.93
N SER A 61 -4.46 -12.18 -0.10
CA SER A 61 -4.46 -12.49 1.34
C SER A 61 -5.40 -11.60 2.16
N GLY A 62 -5.61 -10.36 1.70
CA GLY A 62 -6.26 -9.33 2.50
C GLY A 62 -5.44 -8.90 3.71
N GLU A 63 -4.14 -9.20 3.78
CA GLU A 63 -3.30 -8.81 4.92
C GLU A 63 -2.32 -7.71 4.53
N ILE A 64 -1.85 -6.94 5.52
CA ILE A 64 -0.83 -5.91 5.29
C ILE A 64 0.51 -6.60 5.00
N ALA A 65 1.20 -6.17 3.93
CA ALA A 65 2.53 -6.68 3.57
C ALA A 65 3.59 -5.58 3.71
N ARG A 66 4.72 -5.92 4.32
CA ARG A 66 5.93 -5.08 4.44
C ARG A 66 7.13 -5.89 3.97
N GLU A 67 7.46 -5.77 2.69
CA GLU A 67 8.36 -6.71 2.02
C GLU A 67 9.25 -6.00 1.00
N THR A 68 10.31 -6.67 0.59
CA THR A 68 11.16 -6.22 -0.53
C THR A 68 10.87 -7.12 -1.73
N PRO A 69 10.26 -6.61 -2.81
CA PRO A 69 9.90 -7.44 -3.95
C PRO A 69 11.16 -7.87 -4.72
N GLU A 70 11.14 -9.11 -5.22
CA GLU A 70 12.24 -9.68 -6.00
C GLU A 70 12.16 -9.33 -7.49
N ARG A 71 11.03 -8.76 -7.94
CA ARG A 71 10.73 -8.42 -9.34
C ARG A 71 9.87 -7.16 -9.47
N GLY A 72 9.80 -6.62 -10.69
CA GLY A 72 9.04 -5.41 -11.02
C GLY A 72 9.82 -4.12 -10.78
N PRO A 73 9.21 -2.94 -11.02
CA PRO A 73 9.91 -1.65 -10.96
C PRO A 73 10.53 -1.30 -9.61
N TYR A 74 10.00 -1.85 -8.51
CA TYR A 74 10.50 -1.61 -7.16
C TYR A 74 11.39 -2.75 -6.62
N LYS A 75 11.94 -3.58 -7.51
CA LYS A 75 12.81 -4.70 -7.11
C LYS A 75 13.94 -4.22 -6.18
N GLY A 76 14.11 -4.91 -5.05
CA GLY A 76 15.16 -4.60 -4.08
C GLY A 76 14.91 -3.36 -3.23
N ILE A 77 13.75 -2.73 -3.35
CA ILE A 77 13.35 -1.56 -2.57
C ILE A 77 12.20 -1.97 -1.62
N PRO A 78 12.30 -1.73 -0.31
CA PRO A 78 11.22 -2.03 0.62
C PRO A 78 9.92 -1.31 0.26
N VAL A 79 8.79 -2.02 0.35
CA VAL A 79 7.46 -1.48 0.12
C VAL A 79 6.52 -1.86 1.26
N VAL A 80 5.54 -1.00 1.51
CA VAL A 80 4.42 -1.29 2.41
C VAL A 80 3.14 -1.25 1.59
N VAL A 81 2.36 -2.32 1.65
CA VAL A 81 1.09 -2.45 0.92
C VAL A 81 -0.02 -2.82 1.88
N VAL A 82 -1.13 -2.10 1.80
CA VAL A 82 -2.30 -2.26 2.67
C VAL A 82 -3.57 -2.52 1.85
N PRO A 83 -4.46 -3.42 2.31
CA PRO A 83 -5.73 -3.68 1.66
C PRO A 83 -6.80 -2.66 2.09
N LEU A 84 -7.61 -2.21 1.14
CA LEU A 84 -8.89 -1.56 1.40
C LEU A 84 -9.98 -2.62 1.45
N LYS A 85 -10.62 -2.77 2.61
CA LYS A 85 -11.69 -3.74 2.82
C LYS A 85 -13.02 -3.04 3.02
N GLU A 86 -14.09 -3.58 2.43
CA GLU A 86 -15.47 -3.23 2.72
C GLU A 86 -16.24 -4.50 3.07
N LYS A 87 -16.92 -4.53 4.23
CA LYS A 87 -17.71 -5.69 4.68
C LYS A 87 -16.95 -7.03 4.65
N GLY A 88 -15.64 -6.99 4.90
CA GLY A 88 -14.77 -8.18 4.89
C GLY A 88 -14.21 -8.55 3.52
N GLU A 89 -14.65 -7.91 2.44
CA GLU A 89 -14.12 -8.13 1.09
C GLU A 89 -13.00 -7.15 0.76
N VAL A 90 -11.91 -7.65 0.16
CA VAL A 90 -10.83 -6.79 -0.35
C VAL A 90 -11.27 -6.17 -1.68
N LEU A 91 -11.36 -4.84 -1.72
CA LEU A 91 -11.74 -4.09 -2.92
C LEU A 91 -10.50 -3.63 -3.70
N CYS A 92 -9.52 -3.07 -3.01
CA CYS A 92 -8.29 -2.59 -3.61
C CYS A 92 -7.10 -2.75 -2.65
N ALA A 93 -5.90 -2.51 -3.15
CA ALA A 93 -4.68 -2.42 -2.36
C ALA A 93 -3.94 -1.13 -2.72
N VAL A 94 -3.35 -0.49 -1.71
CA VAL A 94 -2.54 0.73 -1.85
C VAL A 94 -1.16 0.43 -1.33
N GLY A 95 -0.12 0.77 -2.09
CA GLY A 95 1.27 0.53 -1.75
C GLY A 95 2.12 1.77 -1.88
N ILE A 96 3.10 1.93 -0.99
CA ILE A 96 4.13 2.96 -1.09
C ILE A 96 5.52 2.32 -1.04
N VAL A 97 6.49 3.00 -1.65
CA VAL A 97 7.91 2.71 -1.43
C VAL A 97 8.34 3.27 -0.07
N ASP A 98 8.94 2.43 0.76
CA ASP A 98 9.63 2.87 1.98
C ASP A 98 11.11 3.15 1.64
N ALA A 99 11.36 4.37 1.14
CA ALA A 99 12.70 4.83 0.76
C ALA A 99 13.68 4.92 1.95
N THR A 100 13.16 4.85 3.18
CA THR A 100 13.96 4.98 4.40
C THR A 100 14.56 3.67 4.88
N LYS A 101 14.48 2.60 4.06
CA LYS A 101 14.96 1.24 4.39
C LYS A 101 14.35 0.69 5.69
N GLY A 102 13.08 1.00 5.95
CA GLY A 102 12.37 0.51 7.13
C GLY A 102 12.25 1.53 8.26
N LEU A 103 12.93 2.68 8.23
CA LEU A 103 12.80 3.67 9.33
C LEU A 103 11.37 4.20 9.47
N PHE A 104 10.60 4.33 8.38
CA PHE A 104 9.19 4.70 8.47
C PHE A 104 8.39 3.62 9.21
N THR A 105 8.67 2.35 8.91
CA THR A 105 8.09 1.22 9.63
C THR A 105 8.51 1.22 11.11
N ASP A 106 9.81 1.38 11.39
CA ASP A 106 10.37 1.41 12.74
C ASP A 106 9.81 2.58 13.56
N MET A 107 9.70 3.77 12.97
CA MET A 107 9.12 4.95 13.64
C MET A 107 7.64 4.74 13.98
N VAL A 108 6.87 4.12 13.08
CA VAL A 108 5.46 3.79 13.34
C VAL A 108 5.34 2.76 14.47
N GLU A 109 6.25 1.78 14.55
CA GLU A 109 6.29 0.83 15.66
C GLU A 109 6.68 1.50 16.98
N ILE A 110 7.70 2.37 16.99
CA ILE A 110 8.14 3.13 18.18
C ILE A 110 7.03 4.07 18.67
N ALA A 111 6.32 4.73 17.77
CA ALA A 111 5.24 5.65 18.11
C ALA A 111 3.95 4.93 18.52
N ARG A 112 3.85 3.61 18.33
CA ARG A 112 2.67 2.82 18.69
C ARG A 112 2.53 2.83 20.22
N ARG A 113 1.40 3.33 20.71
CA ARG A 113 1.09 3.25 22.15
C ARG A 113 1.01 1.78 22.57
N PRO A 114 1.68 1.37 23.66
CA PRO A 114 1.54 0.03 24.20
C PRO A 114 0.06 -0.21 24.53
N GLN A 115 -0.46 -1.38 24.16
CA GLN A 115 -1.80 -1.79 24.61
C GLN A 115 -1.69 -2.48 25.97
N GLU A 116 -2.74 -2.39 26.79
CA GLU A 116 -2.81 -3.13 28.07
C GLU A 116 -2.83 -4.64 27.77
N GLY A 117 -1.64 -5.25 27.87
CA GLY A 117 -1.36 -6.64 27.50
C GLY A 117 0.13 -6.87 27.20
N ASP A 118 0.86 -5.82 26.79
CA ASP A 118 2.31 -5.90 26.54
C ASP A 118 3.17 -5.77 27.80
N ARG A 119 2.55 -5.48 28.96
CA ARG A 119 3.22 -5.58 30.26
C ARG A 119 3.21 -7.04 30.66
N GLY A 120 4.29 -7.73 30.32
CA GLY A 120 4.51 -9.12 30.69
C GLY A 120 4.13 -9.36 32.15
N GLU A 121 3.37 -10.42 32.38
CA GLU A 121 3.21 -11.02 33.69
C GLU A 121 4.60 -11.43 34.18
N PHE A 122 5.24 -10.54 34.92
CA PHE A 122 6.30 -10.92 35.83
C PHE A 122 5.64 -11.21 37.17
N TYR A 123 5.48 -12.52 37.40
CA TYR A 123 5.11 -13.25 38.63
C TYR A 123 3.62 -13.38 38.94
#